data_AF-A0A1Y2B819-F1
#
_entry.id   AF-A0A1Y2B819-F1
#
_cell.length_a   1.000
_cell.length_b   1.000
_cell.length_c   1.000
_cell.angle_alpha   90.00
_cell.angle_beta   90.00
_cell.angle_gamma   90.00
#
_symmetry.space_group_name_H-M   'P 1'
#
loop_
_entity.id
_entity.type
_entity.pdbx_description
1 polymer ?
#
loop_
_entity_poly.entity_id
_entity_poly.type
_entity_poly.pdbx_seq_one_letter_code
_entity_poly.pdbx_strand_id
1 'polypeptide(L)'
;MGSENECIKGNGKCICFFCLPDKYAEVLATLFIIGICAGNHFLNIMIHEEIGAFLSTAAYISDSTVLVSLLVFFVGLFWQKSFLLKQVTVVFAVYIFFSLACFCCNFITLIFGDCYRETYNLFTVYTDFYLEDNPNTKLEESEIKKNIKTKFYLEVVAHIFSLGFMIYYYITTSSYVEKINRSEEDYIHKFLDNNNFNINVSGNSNYSNYGKYNRTFNSSNNYSAV
;
A
#
# COMPACT_ATOMS: atom_id res chain seq x y z
N MET A 1 10.21 -15.57 -30.02
CA MET A 1 9.30 -15.66 -28.86
C MET A 1 9.99 -15.01 -27.68
N GLY A 2 9.49 -13.88 -27.21
CA GLY A 2 10.02 -13.19 -26.03
C GLY A 2 10.16 -11.68 -26.20
N SER A 3 9.05 -10.95 -26.24
CA SER A 3 9.02 -9.51 -25.93
C SER A 3 7.61 -9.06 -25.49
N GLU A 4 6.97 -9.84 -24.63
CA GLU A 4 5.73 -9.45 -23.99
C GLU A 4 6.02 -9.32 -22.49
N ASN A 5 6.19 -8.08 -22.02
CA ASN A 5 6.03 -7.59 -20.62
C ASN A 5 6.92 -6.36 -20.27
N GLU A 6 7.14 -5.42 -21.20
CA GLU A 6 7.84 -4.16 -20.86
C GLU A 6 6.91 -2.99 -20.50
N CYS A 7 5.59 -3.13 -20.66
CA CYS A 7 4.67 -1.98 -20.54
C CYS A 7 4.47 -1.47 -19.09
N ILE A 8 4.91 -2.23 -18.06
CA ILE A 8 4.85 -1.79 -16.66
C ILE A 8 6.16 -2.12 -15.92
N LYS A 9 7.32 -1.91 -16.56
CA LYS A 9 8.57 -1.68 -15.80
C LYS A 9 8.62 -0.20 -15.41
N GLY A 10 7.69 0.21 -14.56
CA GLY A 10 7.65 1.57 -14.03
C GLY A 10 8.98 1.87 -13.32
N ASN A 11 9.52 3.06 -13.54
CA ASN A 11 10.81 3.48 -12.96
C ASN A 11 10.82 3.58 -11.42
N GLY A 12 9.86 3.00 -10.70
CA GLY A 12 9.70 3.18 -9.25
C GLY A 12 9.32 4.61 -8.90
N LYS A 13 8.72 5.34 -9.84
CA LYS A 13 8.23 6.70 -9.67
C LYS A 13 6.74 6.78 -9.99
N CYS A 14 6.02 7.54 -9.18
CA CYS A 14 4.65 7.94 -9.47
C CYS A 14 4.65 8.83 -10.74
N ILE A 15 3.71 8.59 -11.67
CA ILE A 15 3.59 9.31 -12.95
C ILE A 15 3.48 10.82 -12.73
N CYS A 16 2.79 11.25 -11.67
CA CYS A 16 2.64 12.66 -11.32
C CYS A 16 3.96 13.34 -10.93
N PHE A 17 5.01 12.57 -10.60
CA PHE A 17 6.30 13.07 -10.10
C PHE A 17 7.49 12.59 -10.95
N PHE A 18 7.26 12.17 -12.20
CA PHE A 18 8.30 11.58 -13.05
C PHE A 18 9.50 12.53 -13.29
N CYS A 19 9.25 13.84 -13.29
CA CYS A 19 10.25 14.90 -13.47
C CYS A 19 11.15 15.12 -12.24
N LEU A 20 10.85 14.52 -11.09
CA LEU A 20 11.62 14.70 -9.86
C LEU A 20 12.65 13.58 -9.66
N PRO A 21 13.77 13.84 -8.96
CA PRO A 21 14.68 12.78 -8.52
C PRO A 21 13.95 11.76 -7.64
N ASP A 22 14.33 10.47 -7.71
CA ASP A 22 13.60 9.34 -7.09
C ASP A 22 13.23 9.60 -5.62
N LYS A 23 14.16 10.16 -4.84
CA LYS A 23 13.95 10.46 -3.41
C LYS A 23 12.85 11.51 -3.18
N TYR A 24 12.82 12.58 -3.98
CA TYR A 24 11.80 13.64 -3.81
C TYR A 24 10.44 13.21 -4.36
N ALA A 25 10.44 12.41 -5.43
CA ALA A 25 9.23 11.82 -5.99
C ALA A 25 8.54 10.90 -4.96
N GLU A 26 9.30 10.03 -4.28
CA GLU A 26 8.75 9.12 -3.28
C GLU A 26 8.25 9.85 -2.01
N VAL A 27 8.96 10.88 -1.57
CA VAL A 27 8.53 11.72 -0.42
C VAL A 27 7.20 12.41 -0.71
N LEU A 28 7.05 13.03 -1.89
CA LEU A 28 5.79 13.68 -2.28
C LEU A 28 4.67 12.66 -2.51
N ALA A 29 4.97 11.51 -3.11
CA ALA A 29 4.01 10.42 -3.26
C ALA A 29 3.53 9.90 -1.90
N THR A 30 4.43 9.78 -0.92
CA THR A 30 4.09 9.38 0.46
C THR A 30 3.16 10.40 1.12
N LEU A 31 3.45 11.70 1.00
CA LEU A 31 2.58 12.75 1.55
C LEU A 31 1.20 12.76 0.89
N PHE A 32 1.16 12.58 -0.43
CA PHE A 32 -0.09 12.50 -1.19
C PHE A 32 -0.92 11.29 -0.76
N ILE A 33 -0.29 10.12 -0.56
CA ILE A 33 -1.01 8.91 -0.17
C ILE A 33 -1.54 8.97 1.27
N ILE A 34 -0.86 9.67 2.18
CA ILE A 34 -1.37 9.92 3.53
C ILE A 34 -2.71 10.66 3.46
N GLY A 35 -2.81 11.68 2.61
CA GLY A 35 -4.06 12.41 2.38
C GLY A 35 -5.15 11.52 1.79
N ILE A 36 -4.81 10.68 0.82
CA ILE A 36 -5.74 9.71 0.23
C ILE A 36 -6.22 8.71 1.28
N CYS A 37 -5.35 8.14 2.11
CA CYS A 37 -5.74 7.18 3.15
C CYS A 37 -6.71 7.79 4.16
N ALA A 38 -6.44 9.02 4.62
CA ALA A 38 -7.33 9.74 5.52
C ALA A 38 -8.70 10.01 4.88
N GLY A 39 -8.75 10.38 3.59
CA GLY A 39 -10.01 10.51 2.86
C GLY A 39 -10.73 9.18 2.68
N ASN A 40 -9.98 8.11 2.40
CA ASN A 40 -10.49 6.77 2.18
C ASN A 40 -11.15 6.18 3.43
N HIS A 41 -10.70 6.57 4.63
CA HIS A 41 -11.37 6.21 5.87
C HIS A 41 -12.86 6.60 5.85
N PHE A 42 -13.17 7.83 5.45
CA PHE A 42 -14.56 8.30 5.35
C PHE A 42 -15.36 7.57 4.28
N LEU A 43 -14.71 7.22 3.16
CA LEU A 43 -15.33 6.43 2.09
C LEU A 43 -15.59 4.98 2.49
N ASN A 44 -14.74 4.40 3.35
CA ASN A 44 -14.94 3.07 3.93
C ASN A 44 -16.18 3.03 4.82
N ILE A 45 -16.43 4.10 5.59
CA ILE A 45 -17.56 4.20 6.53
C ILE A 45 -18.74 5.02 6.00
N MET A 46 -18.85 5.25 4.68
CA MET A 46 -19.86 6.19 4.14
C MET A 46 -21.31 5.77 4.45
N ILE A 47 -21.56 4.47 4.65
CA ILE A 47 -22.85 3.89 5.08
C ILE A 47 -22.74 3.37 6.54
N HIS A 48 -22.05 4.14 7.38
CA HIS A 48 -21.75 3.79 8.78
C HIS A 48 -22.98 3.32 9.57
N GLU A 49 -24.13 3.96 9.36
CA GLU A 49 -25.32 3.77 10.20
C GLU A 49 -26.01 2.43 9.95
N GLU A 50 -25.88 1.85 8.75
CA GLU A 50 -26.40 0.50 8.49
C GLU A 50 -25.37 -0.61 8.74
N ILE A 51 -24.07 -0.33 8.67
CA ILE A 51 -23.04 -1.38 8.73
C ILE A 51 -22.57 -1.69 10.18
N GLY A 52 -23.02 -0.90 11.15
CA GLY A 52 -22.87 -1.18 12.57
C GLY A 52 -21.52 -0.78 13.16
N ALA A 53 -21.50 -0.58 14.48
CA ALA A 53 -20.35 -0.05 15.23
C ALA A 53 -19.06 -0.88 15.09
N PHE A 54 -19.17 -2.17 14.78
CA PHE A 54 -18.03 -3.04 14.54
C PHE A 54 -17.20 -2.59 13.32
N LEU A 55 -17.84 -2.30 12.18
CA LEU A 55 -17.11 -1.91 10.98
C LEU A 55 -16.48 -0.52 11.16
N SER A 56 -17.19 0.41 11.79
CA SER A 56 -16.63 1.74 12.11
C SER A 56 -15.36 1.62 12.97
N THR A 57 -15.40 0.78 14.01
CA THR A 57 -14.23 0.52 14.88
C THR A 57 -13.09 -0.12 14.10
N ALA A 58 -13.37 -1.14 13.28
CA ALA A 58 -12.37 -1.80 12.46
C ALA A 58 -11.73 -0.83 11.44
N ALA A 59 -12.53 0.03 10.81
CA ALA A 59 -12.06 1.04 9.87
C ALA A 59 -11.15 2.07 10.54
N TYR A 60 -11.47 2.49 11.77
CA TYR A 60 -10.65 3.42 12.54
C TYR A 60 -9.30 2.80 12.94
N ILE A 61 -9.30 1.55 13.42
CA ILE A 61 -8.07 0.84 13.77
C ILE A 61 -7.19 0.62 12.53
N SER A 62 -7.80 0.22 11.42
CA SER A 62 -7.11 -0.04 10.15
C SER A 62 -6.46 1.24 9.60
N ASP A 63 -7.20 2.34 9.54
CA ASP A 63 -6.67 3.64 9.09
C ASP A 63 -5.55 4.15 9.99
N SER A 64 -5.75 4.12 11.32
CA SER A 64 -4.73 4.55 12.29
C SER A 64 -3.43 3.74 12.13
N THR A 65 -3.53 2.43 11.91
CA THR A 65 -2.37 1.55 11.72
C THR A 65 -1.59 1.92 10.47
N VAL A 66 -2.31 2.24 9.38
CA VAL A 66 -1.71 2.60 8.09
C VAL A 66 -1.07 3.98 8.14
N LEU A 67 -1.74 4.96 8.74
CA LEU A 67 -1.17 6.29 8.92
C LEU A 67 0.12 6.25 9.74
N VAL A 68 0.13 5.51 10.85
CA VAL A 68 1.36 5.29 11.63
C VAL A 68 2.44 4.61 10.79
N SER A 69 2.08 3.58 10.02
CA SER A 69 3.03 2.89 9.13
C SER A 69 3.58 3.81 8.03
N LEU A 70 2.76 4.69 7.45
CA LEU A 70 3.19 5.67 6.45
C LEU A 70 4.09 6.75 7.05
N LEU A 71 3.84 7.18 8.29
CA LEU A 71 4.73 8.10 9.02
C LEU A 71 6.08 7.45 9.33
N VAL A 72 6.08 6.18 9.77
CA VAL A 72 7.32 5.42 9.99
C VAL A 72 8.08 5.25 8.67
N PHE A 73 7.39 4.98 7.57
CA PHE A 73 7.98 4.92 6.24
C PHE A 73 8.58 6.27 5.81
N PHE A 74 7.85 7.36 6.02
CA PHE A 74 8.33 8.71 5.73
C PHE A 74 9.64 9.03 6.46
N VAL A 75 9.76 8.66 7.75
CA VAL A 75 11.02 8.78 8.51
C VAL A 75 12.08 7.81 7.96
N GLY A 76 11.68 6.58 7.63
CA GLY A 76 12.53 5.55 7.04
C GLY A 76 13.19 5.95 5.72
N LEU A 77 12.51 6.77 4.89
CA LEU A 77 13.08 7.33 3.66
C LEU A 77 14.31 8.22 3.91
N PHE A 78 14.41 8.86 5.09
CA PHE A 78 15.59 9.65 5.47
C PHE A 78 16.71 8.79 6.05
N TRP A 79 16.38 7.67 6.69
CA TRP A 79 17.36 6.74 7.29
C TRP A 79 17.81 5.60 6.39
N GLN A 80 17.17 5.39 5.22
CA GLN A 80 17.51 4.34 4.24
C GLN A 80 17.57 2.92 4.85
N LYS A 81 16.74 2.62 5.86
CA LYS A 81 16.70 1.30 6.50
C LYS A 81 15.68 0.39 5.79
N SER A 82 16.18 -0.61 5.06
CA SER A 82 15.39 -1.56 4.26
C SER A 82 14.27 -2.29 5.03
N PHE A 83 14.47 -2.58 6.31
CA PHE A 83 13.43 -3.18 7.15
C PHE A 83 12.17 -2.30 7.30
N LEU A 84 12.36 -0.99 7.54
CA LEU A 84 11.24 -0.04 7.68
C LEU A 84 10.48 0.13 6.35
N LEU A 85 11.19 -0.02 5.23
CA LEU A 85 10.64 0.06 3.89
C LEU A 85 9.79 -1.17 3.53
N LYS A 86 10.13 -2.37 4.04
CA LYS A 86 9.33 -3.60 3.82
C LYS A 86 8.06 -3.67 4.67
N GLN A 87 8.09 -3.08 5.87
CA GLN A 87 6.91 -3.05 6.74
C GLN A 87 5.74 -2.30 6.09
N VAL A 88 6.03 -1.15 5.45
CA VAL A 88 4.97 -0.33 4.86
C VAL A 88 4.21 -1.07 3.76
N THR A 89 4.90 -1.86 2.93
CA THR A 89 4.25 -2.52 1.79
C THR A 89 3.26 -3.57 2.26
N VAL A 90 3.59 -4.31 3.31
CA VAL A 90 2.69 -5.31 3.92
C VAL A 90 1.48 -4.63 4.57
N VAL A 91 1.70 -3.64 5.43
CA VAL A 91 0.59 -2.93 6.11
C VAL A 91 -0.33 -2.25 5.10
N PHE A 92 0.25 -1.64 4.07
CA PHE A 92 -0.50 -0.94 3.04
C PHE A 92 -1.29 -1.91 2.14
N ALA A 93 -0.73 -3.09 1.82
CA ALA A 93 -1.47 -4.13 1.10
C ALA A 93 -2.69 -4.62 1.89
N VAL A 94 -2.53 -4.88 3.21
CA VAL A 94 -3.65 -5.27 4.09
C VAL A 94 -4.74 -4.20 4.10
N TYR A 95 -4.36 -2.92 4.12
CA TYR A 95 -5.33 -1.82 4.07
C TYR A 95 -6.06 -1.70 2.75
N ILE A 96 -5.38 -1.93 1.63
CA ILE A 96 -6.03 -2.00 0.31
C ILE A 96 -7.08 -3.12 0.30
N PHE A 97 -6.76 -4.30 0.82
CA PHE A 97 -7.74 -5.40 0.91
C PHE A 97 -8.93 -5.05 1.80
N PHE A 98 -8.68 -4.45 2.96
CA PHE A 98 -9.74 -3.99 3.85
C PHE A 98 -10.65 -2.95 3.17
N SER A 99 -10.05 -1.96 2.49
CA SER A 99 -10.78 -0.90 1.81
C SER A 99 -11.55 -1.44 0.61
N LEU A 100 -11.00 -2.41 -0.12
CA LEU A 100 -11.70 -3.10 -1.19
C LEU A 100 -12.94 -3.87 -0.67
N ALA A 101 -12.82 -4.52 0.49
CA ALA A 101 -13.97 -5.18 1.12
C ALA A 101 -15.06 -4.16 1.51
N CYS A 102 -14.68 -3.03 2.12
CA CYS A 102 -15.62 -1.94 2.43
C CYS A 102 -16.28 -1.37 1.18
N PHE A 103 -15.50 -1.16 0.11
CA PHE A 103 -16.01 -0.74 -1.19
C PHE A 103 -17.05 -1.71 -1.73
N CYS A 104 -16.77 -3.02 -1.74
CA CYS A 104 -17.72 -4.03 -2.20
C CYS A 104 -19.02 -3.99 -1.40
N CYS A 105 -18.94 -3.87 -0.07
CA CYS A 105 -20.12 -3.71 0.79
C CYS A 105 -20.93 -2.47 0.40
N ASN A 106 -20.26 -1.30 0.35
CA ASN A 106 -20.90 -0.03 0.01
C ASN A 106 -21.54 -0.04 -1.39
N PHE A 107 -20.85 -0.65 -2.36
CA PHE A 107 -21.31 -0.76 -3.75
C PHE A 107 -22.52 -1.68 -3.89
N ILE A 108 -22.51 -2.85 -3.24
CA ILE A 108 -23.63 -3.79 -3.24
C ILE A 108 -24.85 -3.14 -2.57
N THR A 109 -24.67 -2.51 -1.40
CA THR A 109 -25.76 -1.83 -0.68
C THR A 109 -26.38 -0.73 -1.55
N LEU A 110 -25.59 0.00 -2.35
CA LEU A 110 -26.12 1.03 -3.24
C LEU A 110 -26.84 0.49 -4.47
N ILE A 111 -26.31 -0.55 -5.12
CA ILE A 111 -26.95 -1.14 -6.31
C ILE A 111 -28.26 -1.82 -5.94
N PHE A 112 -28.26 -2.57 -4.84
CA PHE A 112 -29.43 -3.31 -4.39
C PHE A 112 -30.29 -2.51 -3.39
N GLY A 113 -29.91 -1.28 -3.07
CA GLY A 113 -30.63 -0.40 -2.15
C GLY A 113 -32.12 -0.23 -2.49
N ASP A 114 -32.42 -0.13 -3.79
CA ASP A 114 -33.78 -0.01 -4.31
C ASP A 114 -34.57 -1.34 -4.29
N CYS A 115 -33.90 -2.49 -4.07
CA CYS A 115 -34.55 -3.80 -3.95
C CYS A 115 -35.02 -4.12 -2.53
N TYR A 116 -34.55 -3.38 -1.52
CA TYR A 116 -34.99 -3.54 -0.14
C TYR A 116 -36.37 -2.88 0.07
N ARG A 117 -37.13 -3.38 1.06
CA ARG A 117 -38.37 -2.71 1.50
C ARG A 117 -38.05 -1.27 1.92
N GLU A 118 -39.00 -0.34 1.80
CA GLU A 118 -38.79 1.09 2.09
C GLU A 118 -38.14 1.36 3.45
N THR A 119 -38.46 0.57 4.49
CA THR A 119 -37.86 0.66 5.83
C THR A 119 -36.37 0.29 5.91
N TYR A 120 -35.83 -0.31 4.85
CA TYR A 120 -34.42 -0.70 4.69
C TYR A 120 -33.84 -0.11 3.39
N ASN A 121 -34.56 0.79 2.72
CA ASN A 121 -34.03 1.47 1.57
C ASN A 121 -33.13 2.60 2.08
N LEU A 122 -31.83 2.45 1.86
CA LEU A 122 -30.79 3.41 2.25
C LEU A 122 -31.16 4.86 1.93
N PHE A 123 -31.71 5.12 0.74
CA PHE A 123 -32.05 6.48 0.33
C PHE A 123 -33.23 7.05 1.11
N THR A 124 -34.19 6.21 1.52
CA THR A 124 -35.30 6.63 2.37
C THR A 124 -34.81 6.90 3.79
N VAL A 125 -34.04 5.98 4.39
CA VAL A 125 -33.49 6.13 5.75
C VAL A 125 -32.66 7.41 5.90
N TYR A 126 -31.75 7.68 4.96
CA TYR A 126 -30.94 8.90 5.00
C TYR A 126 -31.74 10.18 4.70
N THR A 127 -32.88 10.07 3.99
CA THR A 127 -33.80 11.20 3.79
C THR A 127 -34.50 11.54 5.10
N ASP A 128 -34.95 10.53 5.84
CA ASP A 128 -35.59 10.69 7.14
C ASP A 128 -34.63 11.36 8.14
N PHE A 129 -33.39 10.88 8.24
CA PHE A 129 -32.37 11.52 9.09
C PHE A 129 -32.11 12.99 8.70
N TYR A 130 -32.05 13.30 7.40
CA TYR A 130 -31.87 14.68 6.96
C TYR A 130 -33.04 15.58 7.39
N LEU A 131 -34.28 15.08 7.30
CA LEU A 131 -35.48 15.81 7.71
C LEU A 131 -35.56 16.00 9.22
N GLU A 132 -35.14 15.00 10.00
CA GLU A 132 -35.03 15.10 11.47
C GLU A 132 -34.00 16.17 11.88
N ASP A 133 -32.84 16.22 11.22
CA ASP A 133 -31.80 17.21 11.48
C ASP A 133 -32.17 18.61 10.96
N ASN A 134 -33.03 18.71 9.94
CA ASN A 134 -33.39 19.95 9.25
C ASN A 134 -34.91 20.14 9.18
N PRO A 135 -35.61 20.29 10.33
CA PRO A 135 -37.08 20.30 10.37
C PRO A 135 -37.72 21.49 9.63
N ASN A 136 -36.96 22.55 9.37
CA ASN A 136 -37.42 23.76 8.69
C ASN A 136 -36.96 23.85 7.22
N THR A 137 -36.54 22.73 6.62
CA THR A 137 -36.12 22.73 5.22
C THR A 137 -37.26 23.12 4.28
N LYS A 138 -36.93 23.87 3.23
CA LYS A 138 -37.87 24.26 2.17
C LYS A 138 -37.83 23.30 0.97
N LEU A 139 -36.89 22.36 0.98
CA LEU A 139 -36.71 21.39 -0.10
C LEU A 139 -37.82 20.35 -0.02
N GLU A 140 -38.31 19.93 -1.19
CA GLU A 140 -39.22 18.78 -1.25
C GLU A 140 -38.46 17.49 -0.93
N GLU A 141 -39.13 16.53 -0.30
CA GLU A 141 -38.56 15.21 0.04
C GLU A 141 -37.94 14.51 -1.19
N SER A 142 -38.59 14.65 -2.35
CA SER A 142 -38.10 14.11 -3.62
C SER A 142 -36.74 14.69 -4.05
N GLU A 143 -36.51 15.98 -3.76
CA GLU A 143 -35.27 16.69 -4.06
C GLU A 143 -34.16 16.28 -3.07
N ILE A 144 -34.51 16.13 -1.79
CA ILE A 144 -33.59 15.63 -0.75
C ILE A 144 -33.12 14.22 -1.11
N LYS A 145 -34.06 13.32 -1.43
CA LYS A 145 -33.75 11.94 -1.83
C LYS A 145 -32.86 11.87 -3.07
N LYS A 146 -33.12 12.73 -4.06
CA LYS A 146 -32.27 12.86 -5.25
C LYS A 146 -30.85 13.30 -4.89
N ASN A 147 -30.71 14.32 -4.04
CA ASN A 147 -29.41 14.85 -3.60
C ASN A 147 -28.61 13.80 -2.82
N ILE A 148 -29.26 13.04 -1.94
CA ILE A 148 -28.64 11.93 -1.20
C ILE A 148 -28.17 10.83 -2.17
N LYS A 149 -29.01 10.44 -3.13
CA LYS A 149 -28.64 9.46 -4.16
C LYS A 149 -27.43 9.93 -4.97
N THR A 150 -27.42 11.17 -5.42
CA THR A 150 -26.28 11.77 -6.14
C THR A 150 -25.02 11.81 -5.28
N LYS A 151 -25.12 12.20 -4.00
CA LYS A 151 -24.00 12.19 -3.05
C LYS A 151 -23.36 10.80 -2.96
N PHE A 152 -24.15 9.76 -2.71
CA PHE A 152 -23.62 8.40 -2.59
C PHE A 152 -22.97 7.88 -3.87
N TYR A 153 -23.52 8.19 -5.06
CA TYR A 153 -22.86 7.83 -6.31
C TYR A 153 -21.52 8.55 -6.51
N LEU A 154 -21.43 9.84 -6.13
CA LEU A 154 -20.17 10.57 -6.18
C LEU A 154 -19.14 9.99 -5.20
N GLU A 155 -19.57 9.58 -4.00
CA GLU A 155 -18.70 8.92 -3.01
C GLU A 155 -18.19 7.57 -3.51
N VAL A 156 -19.02 6.76 -4.17
CA VAL A 156 -18.58 5.51 -4.83
C VAL A 156 -17.53 5.78 -5.90
N VAL A 157 -17.77 6.77 -6.76
CA VAL A 157 -16.81 7.15 -7.80
C VAL A 157 -15.49 7.60 -7.17
N ALA A 158 -15.55 8.43 -6.12
CA ALA A 158 -14.37 8.83 -5.35
C ALA A 158 -13.64 7.63 -4.73
N HIS A 159 -14.37 6.63 -4.23
CA HIS A 159 -13.80 5.42 -3.64
C HIS A 159 -13.07 4.57 -4.69
N ILE A 160 -13.62 4.44 -5.90
CA ILE A 160 -12.94 3.78 -7.03
C ILE A 160 -11.62 4.48 -7.35
N PHE A 161 -11.62 5.82 -7.45
CA PHE A 161 -10.40 6.57 -7.72
C PHE A 161 -9.38 6.44 -6.59
N SER A 162 -9.82 6.54 -5.33
CA SER A 162 -8.98 6.36 -4.14
C SER A 162 -8.27 5.00 -4.15
N LEU A 163 -9.03 3.90 -4.34
CA LEU A 163 -8.48 2.55 -4.44
C LEU A 163 -7.49 2.41 -5.61
N GLY A 164 -7.82 3.00 -6.77
CA GLY A 164 -6.93 3.03 -7.93
C GLY A 164 -5.59 3.69 -7.61
N PHE A 165 -5.61 4.86 -6.97
CA PHE A 165 -4.39 5.55 -6.53
C PHE A 165 -3.61 4.76 -5.47
N MET A 166 -4.30 4.12 -4.52
CA MET A 166 -3.66 3.27 -3.51
C MET A 166 -2.96 2.06 -4.15
N ILE A 167 -3.63 1.32 -5.04
CA ILE A 167 -3.02 0.19 -5.75
C ILE A 167 -1.82 0.65 -6.58
N TYR A 168 -1.95 1.78 -7.28
CA TYR A 168 -0.88 2.34 -8.08
C TYR A 168 0.34 2.73 -7.23
N TYR A 169 0.11 3.39 -6.08
CA TYR A 169 1.15 3.73 -5.12
C TYR A 169 1.83 2.48 -4.58
N TYR A 170 1.05 1.45 -4.19
CA TYR A 170 1.58 0.18 -3.71
C TYR A 170 2.55 -0.47 -4.71
N ILE A 171 2.18 -0.54 -6.00
CA ILE A 171 3.05 -1.10 -7.06
C ILE A 171 4.34 -0.28 -7.18
N THR A 172 4.21 1.05 -7.16
CA THR A 172 5.34 1.98 -7.32
C THR A 172 6.31 1.88 -6.14
N THR A 173 5.81 1.98 -4.91
CA THR A 173 6.61 1.87 -3.69
C THR A 173 7.22 0.49 -3.56
N SER A 174 6.49 -0.60 -3.87
CA SER A 174 7.08 -1.94 -3.87
C SER A 174 8.27 -2.06 -4.82
N SER A 175 8.14 -1.48 -6.02
CA SER A 175 9.23 -1.41 -7.01
C SER A 175 10.41 -0.56 -6.50
N TYR A 176 10.14 0.55 -5.81
CA TYR A 176 11.16 1.41 -5.21
C TYR A 176 11.92 0.68 -4.08
N VAL A 177 11.20 0.00 -3.19
CA VAL A 177 11.78 -0.79 -2.09
C VAL A 177 12.65 -1.94 -2.63
N GLU A 178 12.21 -2.61 -3.69
CA GLU A 178 13.00 -3.66 -4.35
C GLU A 178 14.31 -3.11 -4.94
N LYS A 179 14.28 -1.94 -5.58
CA LYS A 179 15.49 -1.28 -6.10
C LYS A 179 16.50 -0.95 -5.01
N ILE A 180 16.04 -0.45 -3.86
CA ILE A 180 16.93 -0.16 -2.71
C ILE A 180 17.57 -1.45 -2.17
N ASN A 181 16.79 -2.51 -2.01
CA ASN A 181 17.31 -3.78 -1.48
C ASN A 181 18.40 -4.37 -2.39
N ARG A 182 18.21 -4.36 -3.72
CA ARG A 182 19.23 -4.84 -4.67
C ARG A 182 20.52 -4.02 -4.59
N SER A 183 20.43 -2.71 -4.42
CA SER A 183 21.60 -1.84 -4.23
C SER A 183 22.35 -2.13 -2.93
N GLU A 184 21.64 -2.51 -1.86
CA GLU A 184 22.25 -2.85 -0.56
C GLU A 184 22.96 -4.22 -0.64
N GLU A 185 22.34 -5.22 -1.28
CA GLU A 185 22.93 -6.54 -1.52
C GLU A 185 24.18 -6.48 -2.41
N ASP A 186 24.15 -5.69 -3.49
CA ASP A 186 25.31 -5.50 -4.38
C ASP A 186 26.50 -4.84 -3.65
N TYR A 187 26.23 -3.92 -2.72
CA TYR A 187 27.27 -3.28 -1.92
C TYR A 187 27.91 -4.26 -0.93
N ILE A 188 27.08 -5.07 -0.24
CA ILE A 188 27.54 -6.09 0.69
C ILE A 188 28.37 -7.15 -0.05
N HIS A 189 27.93 -7.61 -1.23
CA HIS A 189 28.67 -8.55 -2.05
C HIS A 189 30.04 -8.00 -2.47
N LYS A 190 30.09 -6.76 -3.00
CA LYS A 190 31.36 -6.10 -3.36
C LYS A 190 32.30 -5.91 -2.16
N PHE A 191 31.77 -5.62 -0.98
CA PHE A 191 32.57 -5.48 0.24
C PHE A 191 33.13 -6.83 0.72
N LEU A 192 32.33 -7.90 0.67
CA LEU A 192 32.78 -9.25 0.99
C LEU A 192 33.83 -9.77 0.00
N ASP A 193 33.64 -9.50 -1.29
CA ASP A 193 34.58 -9.87 -2.34
C ASP A 193 35.92 -9.11 -2.21
N ASN A 194 35.89 -7.82 -1.85
CA ASN A 194 37.10 -7.04 -1.59
C ASN A 194 37.87 -7.51 -0.34
N ASN A 195 37.16 -7.93 0.72
CA ASN A 195 37.82 -8.40 1.95
C ASN A 195 38.45 -9.78 1.80
N ASN A 196 37.96 -10.60 0.86
CA ASN A 196 38.58 -11.90 0.54
C ASN A 196 39.82 -11.79 -0.35
N PHE A 197 40.15 -10.60 -0.89
CA PHE A 197 41.24 -10.42 -1.87
C PHE A 197 42.56 -9.91 -1.29
N ASN A 198 42.72 -9.84 0.04
CA ASN A 198 43.93 -9.27 0.65
C ASN A 198 44.66 -10.23 1.61
N ILE A 199 44.81 -11.50 1.21
CA ILE A 199 45.90 -12.35 1.73
C ILE A 199 47.06 -12.26 0.73
N ASN A 200 47.75 -11.12 0.75
CA ASN A 200 49.09 -11.01 0.18
C ASN A 200 50.05 -11.82 1.08
N VAL A 201 50.31 -13.08 0.72
CA VAL A 201 51.48 -13.80 1.26
C VAL A 201 52.73 -13.34 0.52
N SER A 202 53.18 -12.12 0.85
CA SER A 202 54.60 -11.79 0.74
C SER A 202 55.30 -12.35 1.99
N GLY A 203 55.90 -13.53 1.87
CA GLY A 203 56.49 -14.22 3.01
C GLY A 203 57.39 -15.38 2.60
N ASN A 204 58.57 -15.03 2.11
CA ASN A 204 59.72 -15.90 1.99
C ASN A 204 60.16 -16.37 3.38
N SER A 205 60.03 -17.66 3.72
CA SER A 205 60.97 -18.37 4.61
C SER A 205 60.54 -19.82 4.89
N ASN A 206 61.50 -20.71 4.62
CA ASN A 206 61.70 -22.06 5.12
C ASN A 206 61.20 -22.40 6.55
N TYR A 207 60.90 -23.70 6.70
CA TYR A 207 60.87 -24.56 7.90
C TYR A 207 59.54 -24.84 8.66
N SER A 208 59.18 -26.12 8.54
CA SER A 208 58.70 -27.08 9.56
C SER A 208 57.26 -27.09 10.07
N ASN A 209 56.63 -28.26 9.85
CA ASN A 209 55.69 -29.01 10.69
C ASN A 209 54.96 -28.25 11.80
N TYR A 210 53.63 -28.18 11.73
CA TYR A 210 52.68 -28.82 12.66
C TYR A 210 51.22 -28.47 12.25
N GLY A 211 50.33 -29.46 12.23
CA GLY A 211 48.88 -29.26 12.34
C GLY A 211 48.06 -29.07 11.05
N LYS A 212 47.88 -30.13 10.26
CA LYS A 212 46.95 -30.17 9.12
C LYS A 212 45.50 -30.39 9.59
N TYR A 213 44.76 -29.31 9.89
CA TYR A 213 43.30 -29.38 9.93
C TYR A 213 42.75 -29.00 8.54
N ASN A 214 42.51 -30.01 7.71
CA ASN A 214 41.73 -29.88 6.49
C ASN A 214 40.26 -29.67 6.86
N ARG A 215 39.71 -28.47 6.66
CA ARG A 215 38.28 -28.31 6.37
C ARG A 215 38.12 -27.94 4.90
N THR A 216 37.97 -28.97 4.09
CA THR A 216 37.45 -28.87 2.73
C THR A 216 35.96 -28.53 2.83
N PHE A 217 35.56 -27.30 2.47
CA PHE A 217 34.15 -27.01 2.20
C PHE A 217 33.85 -27.48 0.78
N ASN A 218 33.17 -28.62 0.67
CA ASN A 218 32.68 -29.17 -0.57
C ASN A 218 31.55 -28.27 -1.12
N SER A 219 31.82 -27.60 -2.23
CA SER A 219 30.78 -27.11 -3.13
C SER A 219 30.32 -28.30 -3.99
N SER A 220 29.10 -28.77 -3.77
CA SER A 220 28.42 -29.63 -4.75
C SER A 220 27.10 -28.97 -5.17
N ASN A 221 27.19 -28.18 -6.25
CA ASN A 221 26.13 -28.11 -7.23
C ASN A 221 25.88 -29.53 -7.76
N ASN A 222 24.63 -29.95 -7.82
CA ASN A 222 24.19 -30.90 -8.85
C ASN A 222 22.71 -30.68 -9.16
N TYR A 223 22.48 -30.16 -10.36
CA TYR A 223 21.26 -30.40 -11.14
C TYR A 223 21.13 -31.91 -11.39
N SER A 224 19.90 -32.44 -11.35
CA SER A 224 19.30 -33.30 -12.40
C SER A 224 17.96 -33.92 -11.97
N ALA A 225 16.93 -33.62 -12.78
CA ALA A 225 15.86 -34.47 -13.27
C ALA A 225 15.08 -35.41 -12.32
N VAL A 226 13.79 -35.08 -12.12
CA VAL A 226 12.63 -35.95 -12.45
C VAL A 226 11.55 -35.05 -13.06
#